data_AF-A0A7Y7V745-F1
#
_entry.id   AF-A0A7Y7V745-F1
#
_cell.length_a   1.000
_cell.length_b   1.000
_cell.length_c   1.000
_cell.angle_alpha   90.00
_cell.angle_beta   90.00
_cell.angle_gamma   90.00
#
_symmetry.space_group_name_H-M   'P 1'
#
loop_
_entity.id
_entity.type
_entity.pdbx_description
1 polymer ?
#
loop_
_entity_poly.entity_id
_entity_poly.type
_entity_poly.pdbx_seq_one_letter_code
_entity_poly.pdbx_strand_id
1 'polypeptide(L)'
;MNFIKVAGIFIALMAVGSAASVYGKGSVYTASVDDKGTVYAQSPTWIKEVKLTAQPDYFSEYKVRFVPGVFKEVPSFCTVSVTDVYSNERIFYGHAKLGGLPAINYINVLTLMVGDNKPAGDSSMGFMLMCVD
;
A
#
# COMPACT_ATOMS: atom_id res chain seq x y z
N MET A 1 -46.51 -0.47 38.23
CA MET A 1 -45.45 0.55 38.00
C MET A 1 -44.02 -0.01 38.00
N ASN A 2 -43.69 -1.10 38.72
CA ASN A 2 -42.33 -1.66 38.73
C ASN A 2 -41.92 -2.44 37.47
N PHE A 3 -42.85 -3.07 36.76
CA PHE A 3 -42.56 -3.84 35.54
C PHE A 3 -42.00 -2.98 34.40
N ILE A 4 -42.48 -1.74 34.27
CA ILE A 4 -42.04 -0.80 33.22
C ILE A 4 -40.59 -0.34 33.47
N LYS A 5 -40.20 -0.16 34.74
CA LYS A 5 -38.84 0.21 35.11
C LYS A 5 -37.84 -0.92 34.84
N VAL A 6 -38.23 -2.16 35.12
CA VAL A 6 -37.38 -3.33 34.88
C VAL A 6 -37.20 -3.57 33.38
N ALA A 7 -38.28 -3.49 32.59
CA ALA A 7 -38.20 -3.61 31.14
C ALA A 7 -37.32 -2.52 30.50
N GLY A 8 -37.39 -1.27 30.99
CA GLY A 8 -36.54 -0.18 30.52
C GLY A 8 -35.05 -0.40 30.77
N ILE A 9 -34.68 -1.01 31.90
CA ILE A 9 -33.29 -1.34 32.23
C ILE A 9 -32.76 -2.44 31.31
N PHE A 10 -33.55 -3.46 31.00
CA PHE A 10 -33.14 -4.53 30.08
C PHE A 10 -32.95 -4.02 28.64
N ILE A 11 -33.80 -3.11 28.18
CA ILE A 11 -33.66 -2.49 26.84
C ILE A 11 -32.40 -1.62 26.79
N ALA A 12 -32.10 -0.86 27.85
CA ALA A 12 -30.89 -0.07 27.96
C ALA A 12 -29.62 -0.95 27.97
N LEU A 13 -29.63 -2.08 28.69
CA LEU A 13 -28.49 -3.01 28.73
C LEU A 13 -28.23 -3.69 27.38
N MET A 14 -29.29 -4.01 26.62
CA MET A 14 -29.16 -4.58 25.26
C MET A 14 -28.61 -3.56 24.25
N ALA A 15 -28.89 -2.27 24.42
CA ALA A 15 -28.36 -1.21 23.56
C ALA A 15 -26.85 -0.94 23.80
N VAL A 16 -26.33 -1.25 24.99
CA VAL A 16 -24.90 -1.13 25.29
C VAL A 16 -24.10 -2.35 24.82
N GLY A 17 -24.74 -3.53 24.76
CA GLY A 17 -24.10 -4.77 24.26
C GLY A 17 -23.93 -4.84 22.74
N SER A 18 -24.65 -4.02 21.98
CA SER A 18 -24.58 -3.97 20.51
C SER A 18 -23.62 -2.90 19.97
N ALA A 19 -22.92 -2.16 20.84
CA ALA A 19 -21.71 -1.41 20.47
C ALA A 19 -20.51 -2.36 20.29
N ALA A 20 -20.73 -3.50 19.63
CA ALA A 20 -19.65 -4.30 19.06
C ALA A 20 -19.08 -3.46 17.92
N SER A 21 -17.94 -2.83 18.21
CA SER A 21 -16.97 -2.28 17.27
C SER A 21 -17.23 -2.68 15.81
N VAL A 22 -17.86 -1.78 15.05
CA VAL A 22 -17.79 -1.77 13.57
C VAL A 22 -16.38 -1.29 13.20
N TYR A 23 -15.36 -2.03 13.63
CA TYR A 23 -14.07 -1.98 12.98
C TYR A 23 -14.23 -2.90 11.77
N GLY A 24 -14.58 -2.31 10.62
CA GLY A 24 -14.34 -2.97 9.34
C GLY A 24 -12.89 -3.42 9.37
N LYS A 25 -12.67 -4.74 9.33
CA LYS A 25 -11.34 -5.33 9.41
C LYS A 25 -10.64 -4.97 8.11
N GLY A 26 -9.95 -3.84 8.10
CA GLY A 26 -9.24 -3.37 6.92
C GLY A 26 -8.29 -4.47 6.44
N SER A 27 -8.44 -4.89 5.19
CA SER A 27 -7.60 -5.91 4.58
C SER A 27 -6.25 -5.28 4.26
N VAL A 28 -5.17 -5.89 4.75
CA VAL A 28 -3.81 -5.45 4.44
C VAL A 28 -3.29 -6.23 3.25
N TYR A 29 -2.82 -5.49 2.24
CA TYR A 29 -2.23 -6.01 1.04
C TYR A 29 -0.75 -5.67 1.04
N THR A 30 0.11 -6.66 0.81
CA THR A 30 1.57 -6.48 0.75
C THR A 30 2.11 -7.09 -0.53
N ALA A 31 3.14 -6.49 -1.10
CA ALA A 31 3.87 -7.05 -2.23
C ALA A 31 5.32 -6.59 -2.19
N SER A 32 6.21 -7.46 -2.68
CA SER A 32 7.59 -7.13 -2.96
C SER A 32 7.83 -7.24 -4.46
N VAL A 33 8.40 -6.18 -5.02
CA VAL A 33 8.67 -6.01 -6.45
C VAL A 33 10.17 -5.81 -6.61
N ASP A 34 10.79 -6.48 -7.58
CA ASP A 34 12.21 -6.28 -7.89
C ASP A 34 12.45 -5.05 -8.80
N ASP A 35 13.72 -4.74 -9.05
CA ASP A 35 14.15 -3.63 -9.91
C ASP A 35 13.61 -3.71 -11.34
N LYS A 36 13.25 -4.89 -11.83
CA LYS A 36 12.70 -5.13 -13.17
C LYS A 36 11.17 -5.05 -13.22
N GLY A 37 10.51 -4.84 -12.08
CA GLY A 37 9.06 -4.83 -11.98
C GLY A 37 8.44 -6.22 -11.80
N THR A 38 9.21 -7.23 -11.40
CA THR A 38 8.69 -8.58 -11.12
C THR A 38 8.16 -8.63 -9.69
N VAL A 39 6.91 -9.04 -9.52
CA VAL A 39 6.35 -9.33 -8.19
C VAL A 39 6.84 -10.72 -7.75
N TYR A 40 7.75 -10.79 -6.78
CA TYR A 40 8.30 -12.07 -6.30
C TYR A 40 7.66 -12.56 -5.00
N ALA A 41 6.95 -11.68 -4.27
CA ALA A 41 6.16 -12.04 -3.11
C ALA A 41 4.95 -11.11 -2.99
N GLN A 42 3.80 -11.64 -2.58
CA GLN A 42 2.63 -10.84 -2.23
C GLN A 42 1.69 -11.62 -1.31
N SER A 43 0.96 -10.89 -0.46
CA SER A 43 -0.09 -11.44 0.38
C SER A 43 -1.22 -10.42 0.59
N PRO A 44 -2.48 -10.74 0.24
CA PRO A 44 -2.91 -11.88 -0.60
C PRO A 44 -2.38 -11.76 -2.05
N THR A 45 -2.91 -12.49 -3.03
CA THR A 45 -2.63 -12.20 -4.45
C THR A 45 -3.53 -11.05 -4.91
N TRP A 46 -2.95 -9.89 -5.22
CA TRP A 46 -3.71 -8.66 -5.49
C TRP A 46 -3.13 -7.78 -6.61
N ILE A 47 -1.88 -7.98 -6.99
CA ILE A 47 -1.27 -7.28 -8.13
C ILE A 47 -1.46 -8.13 -9.38
N LYS A 48 -2.04 -7.52 -10.42
CA LYS A 48 -2.22 -8.13 -11.73
C LYS A 48 -0.97 -8.01 -12.60
N GLU A 49 -0.40 -6.81 -12.65
CA GLU A 49 0.78 -6.52 -13.46
C GLU A 49 1.52 -5.31 -12.90
N VAL A 50 2.82 -5.24 -13.18
CA VAL A 50 3.64 -4.06 -12.94
C VAL A 50 4.30 -3.70 -14.25
N LYS A 51 4.12 -2.45 -14.70
CA LYS A 51 4.79 -1.93 -15.89
C LYS A 51 5.85 -0.93 -15.46
N LEU A 52 7.12 -1.30 -15.67
CA LEU A 52 8.26 -0.41 -15.49
C LEU A 52 8.43 0.53 -16.69
N THR A 53 8.71 1.79 -16.41
CA THR A 53 9.22 2.80 -17.34
C THR A 53 10.44 3.44 -16.70
N ALA A 54 11.63 2.93 -17.06
CA ALA A 54 12.90 3.48 -16.61
C ALA A 54 13.33 4.61 -17.54
N GLN A 55 13.68 5.75 -16.95
CA GLN A 55 14.25 6.89 -17.68
C GLN A 55 15.66 7.13 -17.15
N PRO A 56 16.70 7.08 -18.02
CA PRO A 56 18.06 7.37 -17.61
C PRO A 56 18.17 8.76 -16.96
N ASP A 57 18.92 8.83 -15.86
CA ASP A 57 19.19 10.07 -15.11
C ASP A 57 17.91 10.76 -14.58
N TYR A 58 16.83 9.99 -14.46
CA TYR A 58 15.55 10.42 -13.92
C TYR A 58 14.93 9.33 -13.05
N PHE A 59 13.72 9.56 -12.54
CA PHE A 59 13.04 8.52 -11.77
C PHE A 59 12.60 7.37 -12.69
N SER A 60 12.52 6.18 -12.10
CA SER A 60 11.84 5.04 -12.71
C SER A 60 10.42 4.95 -12.20
N GLU A 61 9.45 4.79 -13.10
CA GLU A 61 8.04 4.67 -12.76
C GLU A 61 7.58 3.21 -12.91
N TYR A 62 6.93 2.69 -11.87
CA TYR A 62 6.29 1.40 -11.82
C TYR A 62 4.78 1.61 -11.72
N LYS A 63 4.06 1.35 -12.82
CA LYS A 63 2.60 1.32 -12.80
C LYS A 63 2.11 -0.05 -12.34
N VAL A 64 1.70 -0.14 -11.08
CA VAL A 64 1.20 -1.35 -10.45
C VAL A 64 -0.31 -1.41 -10.64
N ARG A 65 -0.81 -2.35 -11.47
CA ARG A 65 -2.26 -2.56 -11.62
C ARG A 65 -2.75 -3.66 -10.70
N PHE A 66 -3.90 -3.42 -10.08
CA PHE A 66 -4.52 -4.36 -9.17
C PHE A 66 -5.37 -5.38 -9.94
N VAL A 67 -5.56 -6.55 -9.35
CA VAL A 67 -6.56 -7.52 -9.82
C VAL A 67 -7.95 -6.86 -9.71
N PRO A 68 -8.77 -6.88 -10.78
CA PRO A 68 -10.08 -6.25 -10.77
C PRO A 68 -10.95 -6.76 -9.61
N GLY A 69 -11.55 -5.84 -8.87
CA GLY A 69 -12.46 -6.14 -7.76
C GLY A 69 -11.78 -6.42 -6.41
N VAL A 70 -10.45 -6.39 -6.31
CA VAL A 70 -9.74 -6.45 -5.02
C VAL A 70 -10.15 -5.28 -4.13
N PHE A 71 -10.06 -4.06 -4.66
CA PHE A 71 -10.52 -2.87 -3.98
C PHE A 71 -11.88 -2.47 -4.52
N LYS A 72 -12.87 -2.36 -3.62
CA LYS A 72 -14.23 -1.87 -3.96
C LYS A 72 -14.32 -0.35 -3.92
N GLU A 73 -13.42 0.26 -3.16
CA GLU A 73 -13.24 1.70 -3.01
C GLU A 73 -11.76 2.04 -3.23
N VAL A 74 -11.39 3.31 -3.28
CA VAL A 74 -9.97 3.68 -3.34
C VAL A 74 -9.29 3.25 -2.04
N PRO A 75 -8.12 2.56 -2.08
CA PRO A 75 -7.39 2.19 -0.87
C PRO A 75 -7.23 3.38 0.08
N SER A 76 -7.60 3.19 1.35
CA SER A 76 -7.56 4.23 2.37
C SER A 76 -6.12 4.67 2.68
N PHE A 77 -5.16 3.76 2.50
CA PHE A 77 -3.75 4.01 2.72
C PHE A 77 -2.89 3.14 1.80
N CYS A 78 -1.81 3.71 1.27
CA CYS A 78 -0.73 2.94 0.67
C CYS A 78 0.62 3.53 1.10
N THR A 79 1.64 2.69 1.18
CA THR A 79 3.03 3.09 1.46
C THR A 79 3.99 2.20 0.71
N VAL A 80 5.19 2.73 0.44
CA VAL A 80 6.24 2.03 -0.28
C VAL A 80 7.59 2.29 0.38
N SER A 81 8.47 1.29 0.35
CA SER A 81 9.83 1.38 0.85
C SER A 81 10.78 0.60 -0.06
N VAL A 82 11.98 1.14 -0.30
CA VAL A 82 13.02 0.46 -1.08
C VAL A 82 13.52 -0.77 -0.31
N THR A 83 13.76 -1.86 -1.03
CA THR A 83 14.39 -3.07 -0.48
C THR A 83 15.78 -3.31 -1.03
N ASP A 84 16.17 -2.62 -2.11
CA ASP A 84 17.48 -2.74 -2.74
C ASP A 84 18.57 -2.00 -1.96
N VAL A 85 19.02 -2.61 -0.86
CA VAL A 85 20.02 -2.04 0.07
C VAL A 85 21.39 -2.72 -0.04
N TYR A 86 21.74 -3.23 -1.23
CA TYR A 86 22.96 -4.03 -1.43
C TYR A 86 24.25 -3.21 -1.58
N SER A 87 24.17 -1.88 -1.65
CA SER A 87 25.32 -0.97 -1.65
C SER A 87 25.09 0.22 -0.73
N ASN A 88 26.17 0.81 -0.22
CA ASN A 88 26.08 2.03 0.58
C ASN A 88 25.37 3.17 -0.17
N GLU A 89 25.65 3.32 -1.46
CA GLU A 89 25.01 4.32 -2.31
C GLU A 89 23.48 4.13 -2.32
N ARG A 90 22.99 2.90 -2.52
CA ARG A 90 21.55 2.62 -2.52
C ARG A 90 20.92 2.71 -1.14
N ILE A 91 21.65 2.41 -0.08
CA ILE A 91 21.20 2.62 1.31
C ILE A 91 20.94 4.10 1.59
N PHE A 92 21.85 4.99 1.18
CA PHE A 92 21.76 6.41 1.52
C PHE A 92 20.91 7.22 0.54
N TYR A 93 20.91 6.86 -0.74
CA TYR A 93 20.33 7.67 -1.80
C TYR A 93 19.13 7.01 -2.48
N GLY A 94 18.90 5.71 -2.26
CA GLY A 94 17.78 4.99 -2.86
C GLY A 94 16.46 5.34 -2.19
N HIS A 95 15.53 5.90 -2.97
CA HIS A 95 14.18 6.21 -2.50
C HIS A 95 13.10 5.60 -3.37
N ALA A 96 11.99 5.23 -2.74
CA ALA A 96 10.73 4.88 -3.38
C ALA A 96 9.63 5.75 -2.79
N LYS A 97 8.73 6.25 -3.65
CA LYS A 97 7.58 7.06 -3.25
C LYS A 97 6.37 6.67 -4.09
N LEU A 98 5.18 6.95 -3.56
CA LEU A 98 3.98 6.90 -4.38
C LEU A 98 4.01 8.08 -5.37
N GLY A 99 3.77 7.79 -6.65
CA GLY A 99 3.70 8.79 -7.73
C GLY A 99 2.41 9.60 -7.75
N GLY A 100 1.49 9.32 -6.83
CA GLY A 100 0.22 10.00 -6.69
C GLY A 100 -0.68 9.29 -5.67
N LEU A 101 -1.93 9.78 -5.57
CA LEU A 101 -2.96 9.08 -4.80
C LEU A 101 -3.27 7.72 -5.45
N PRO A 102 -3.52 6.67 -4.65
CA PRO A 102 -3.99 5.39 -5.20
C PRO A 102 -5.30 5.58 -5.95
N ALA A 103 -5.49 4.80 -7.00
CA ALA A 103 -6.78 4.61 -7.65
C ALA A 103 -7.33 3.23 -7.25
N ILE A 104 -8.61 2.98 -7.56
CA ILE A 104 -9.25 1.68 -7.28
C ILE A 104 -8.57 0.50 -8.01
N ASN A 105 -7.91 0.75 -9.14
CA ASN A 105 -7.36 -0.28 -10.03
C ASN A 105 -5.85 -0.17 -10.28
N TYR A 106 -5.18 0.87 -9.80
CA TYR A 106 -3.74 0.99 -9.92
C TYR A 106 -3.14 1.97 -8.91
N ILE A 107 -1.83 1.89 -8.75
CA ILE A 107 -1.00 2.91 -8.10
C ILE A 107 0.31 3.03 -8.87
N ASN A 108 0.87 4.24 -8.90
CA ASN A 108 2.20 4.46 -9.44
C ASN A 108 3.21 4.51 -8.29
N VAL A 109 4.33 3.81 -8.44
CA VAL A 109 5.49 3.89 -7.56
C VAL A 109 6.63 4.51 -8.35
N LEU A 110 7.30 5.49 -7.76
CA LEU A 110 8.47 6.15 -8.33
C LEU A 110 9.69 5.76 -7.52
N THR A 111 10.77 5.37 -8.18
CA THR A 111 12.07 5.14 -7.55
C THR A 111 13.10 6.10 -8.10
N LEU A 112 13.97 6.63 -7.23
CA LEU A 112 14.98 7.62 -7.60
C LEU A 112 16.21 7.52 -6.69
N MET A 113 17.40 7.59 -7.29
CA MET A 113 18.65 7.84 -6.57
C MET A 113 18.79 9.35 -6.32
N VAL A 114 18.60 9.81 -5.08
CA VAL A 114 18.63 11.24 -4.72
C VAL A 114 19.91 11.58 -3.97
N GLY A 115 20.63 12.62 -4.38
CA GLY A 115 21.68 13.21 -3.55
C GLY A 115 23.09 12.62 -3.70
N ASP A 116 23.31 11.75 -4.69
CA ASP A 116 24.66 11.48 -5.17
C ASP A 116 25.15 12.66 -6.05
N ASN A 117 26.45 12.94 -6.05
CA ASN A 117 27.07 14.01 -6.84
C ASN A 117 27.26 13.63 -8.32
N LYS A 118 26.47 12.66 -8.79
CA LYS A 118 26.54 12.07 -10.13
C LYS A 118 25.14 12.03 -10.74
N PRO A 119 25.02 11.91 -12.07
CA PRO A 119 23.75 11.60 -12.70
C PRO A 119 23.12 10.35 -12.06
N ALA A 120 21.79 10.34 -11.88
CA ALA A 120 21.11 9.27 -11.16
C ALA A 120 21.26 7.89 -11.84
N GLY A 121 21.67 7.85 -13.11
CA GLY A 121 21.88 6.62 -13.87
C GLY A 121 20.58 5.84 -13.99
N ASP A 122 20.64 4.55 -13.66
CA ASP A 122 19.46 3.71 -13.54
C ASP A 122 18.89 3.77 -12.11
N SER A 123 17.76 4.45 -11.98
CA SER A 123 17.03 4.56 -10.72
C SER A 123 16.07 3.41 -10.43
N SER A 124 16.06 2.36 -11.25
CA SER A 124 15.28 1.16 -11.00
C SER A 124 15.72 0.50 -9.68
N MET A 125 14.74 0.17 -8.84
CA MET A 125 14.95 -0.36 -7.50
C MET A 125 13.82 -1.30 -7.13
N GLY A 126 14.16 -2.40 -6.46
CA GLY A 126 13.20 -3.22 -5.74
C GLY A 126 12.59 -2.48 -4.55
N PHE A 127 11.32 -2.74 -4.30
CA PHE A 127 10.55 -2.12 -3.23
C PHE A 127 9.49 -3.07 -2.64
N MET A 128 9.08 -2.77 -1.42
CA MET A 128 7.90 -3.33 -0.78
C MET A 128 6.76 -2.30 -0.81
N LEU A 129 5.60 -2.72 -1.31
CA LEU A 129 4.36 -1.94 -1.37
C LEU A 129 3.35 -2.53 -0.41
N MET A 130 2.73 -1.68 0.42
CA MET A 130 1.62 -2.05 1.27
C MET A 130 0.42 -1.13 1.00
N CYS A 131 -0.77 -1.70 0.93
CA CYS A 131 -2.03 -0.95 0.86
C CYS A 131 -3.06 -1.51 1.84
N VAL A 132 -4.01 -0.66 2.24
CA VAL A 132 -5.16 -1.02 3.09
C VAL A 132 -6.42 -0.55 2.37
N ASP A 133 -7.48 -1.36 2.40
CA ASP A 133 -8.79 -0.99 1.89
C ASP A 133 -9.50 0.07 2.75
#